data_AF-A0A8H6QMI4-F1
#
_entry.id   AF-A0A8H6QMI4-F1
#
_cell.length_a   1.000
_cell.length_b   1.000
_cell.length_c   1.000
_cell.angle_alpha   90.00
_cell.angle_beta   90.00
_cell.angle_gamma   90.00
#
_symmetry.space_group_name_H-M   'P 1'
#
loop_
_entity.id
_entity.type
_entity.pdbx_description
1 polymer ?
#
loop_
_entity_poly.entity_id
_entity_poly.type
_entity_poly.pdbx_seq_one_letter_code
_entity_poly.pdbx_strand_id
1 'polypeptide(L)'
;MKKTISMRQGDIESAIRTTDNQIADIRTRREEFGPVDRAQAPADPETADMLRQIDEEHKALYIWRRLLNELLMKVQESTIGNVMARNENNSTRVTFGNQNSGLQIGVSNSPITGISFGSSERLNAR
;
A
#
# COMPACT_ATOMS: atom_id res chain seq x y z
N MET A 1 7.58 12.10 3.13
CA MET A 1 6.79 11.36 2.12
C MET A 1 6.49 9.93 2.53
N LYS A 2 7.49 9.06 2.82
CA LYS A 2 7.25 7.66 3.26
C LYS A 2 6.29 7.54 4.46
N LYS A 3 6.47 8.37 5.51
CA LYS A 3 5.59 8.38 6.71
C LYS A 3 4.12 8.66 6.40
N THR A 4 3.84 9.56 5.45
CA THR A 4 2.46 9.93 5.06
C THR A 4 1.77 8.82 4.27
N ILE A 5 2.51 8.10 3.42
CA ILE A 5 1.98 6.99 2.64
C ILE A 5 1.73 5.76 3.54
N SER A 6 2.67 5.44 4.43
CA SER A 6 2.48 4.36 5.42
C SER A 6 1.30 4.62 6.37
N MET A 7 1.10 5.88 6.78
CA MET A 7 -0.08 6.25 7.58
C MET A 7 -1.38 5.99 6.81
N ARG A 8 -1.45 6.43 5.54
CA ARG A 8 -2.62 6.19 4.67
C ARG A 8 -2.89 4.71 4.42
N GLN A 9 -1.84 3.90 4.28
CA GLN A 9 -1.99 2.45 4.13
C GLN A 9 -2.61 1.83 5.39
N GLY A 10 -2.11 2.20 6.58
CA GLY A 10 -2.65 1.71 7.85
C GLY A 10 -4.11 2.11 8.06
N ASP A 11 -4.49 3.33 7.66
CA ASP A 11 -5.87 3.81 7.73
C ASP A 11 -6.80 2.98 6.82
N ILE A 12 -6.36 2.66 5.59
CA ILE A 12 -7.13 1.83 4.65
C ILE A 12 -7.28 0.40 5.19
N GLU A 13 -6.20 -0.20 5.72
CA GLU A 13 -6.22 -1.53 6.33
C GLU A 13 -7.12 -1.58 7.58
N SER A 14 -7.20 -0.49 8.34
CA SER A 14 -8.15 -0.35 9.45
C SER A 14 -9.59 -0.31 8.96
N ALA A 15 -9.89 0.54 7.97
CA ALA A 15 -11.22 0.65 7.37
C ALA A 15 -11.70 -0.68 6.76
N ILE A 16 -10.78 -1.43 6.14
CA ILE A 16 -11.02 -2.79 5.64
C ILE A 16 -11.47 -3.72 6.77
N ARG A 17 -10.74 -3.77 7.89
CA ARG A 17 -11.07 -4.62 9.03
C ARG A 17 -12.41 -4.25 9.64
N THR A 18 -12.70 -2.96 9.78
CA THR A 18 -14.02 -2.49 10.23
C THR A 18 -15.13 -2.95 9.28
N THR A 19 -14.92 -2.83 7.98
CA THR A 19 -15.91 -3.27 6.97
C THR A 19 -16.13 -4.79 7.04
N ASP A 20 -15.07 -5.58 7.22
CA ASP A 20 -15.16 -7.04 7.37
C ASP A 20 -15.98 -7.43 8.61
N ASN A 21 -15.79 -6.73 9.72
CA ASN A 21 -16.59 -6.93 10.93
C ASN A 21 -18.07 -6.58 10.68
N GLN A 22 -18.35 -5.47 10.02
CA GLN A 22 -19.72 -5.06 9.68
C GLN A 22 -20.42 -6.09 8.77
N ILE A 23 -19.69 -6.64 7.78
CA ILE A 23 -20.22 -7.71 6.93
C ILE A 23 -20.56 -8.96 7.75
N ALA A 24 -19.69 -9.34 8.70
CA ALA A 24 -19.92 -10.48 9.57
C ALA A 24 -21.15 -10.26 10.48
N ASP A 25 -21.30 -9.08 11.06
CA ASP A 25 -22.44 -8.72 11.90
C ASP A 25 -23.76 -8.76 11.12
N ILE A 26 -23.78 -8.24 9.89
CA ILE A 26 -24.96 -8.31 9.01
C ILE A 26 -25.31 -9.75 8.66
N ARG A 27 -24.31 -10.61 8.44
CA ARG A 27 -24.56 -12.04 8.19
C ARG A 27 -25.22 -12.71 9.39
N THR A 28 -24.72 -12.46 10.61
CA THR A 28 -25.33 -12.95 11.84
C THR A 28 -26.76 -12.45 12.00
N ARG A 29 -26.99 -11.14 11.79
CA ARG A 29 -28.33 -10.54 11.83
C ARG A 29 -29.27 -11.19 10.80
N ARG A 30 -28.79 -11.46 9.59
CA ARG A 30 -29.58 -12.16 8.56
C ARG A 30 -29.96 -13.59 8.95
N GLU A 31 -29.08 -14.28 9.67
CA GLU A 31 -29.34 -15.62 10.20
C GLU A 31 -30.40 -15.60 11.33
N GLU A 32 -30.41 -14.56 12.17
CA GLU A 32 -31.44 -14.33 13.19
C GLU A 32 -32.84 -14.13 12.58
N PHE A 33 -32.91 -13.49 11.41
CA PHE A 33 -34.15 -13.33 10.62
C PHE A 33 -34.36 -14.45 9.58
N GLY A 34 -33.47 -15.45 9.54
CA GLY A 34 -33.60 -16.64 8.69
C GLY A 34 -34.81 -17.49 9.11
N PRO A 35 -35.38 -18.31 8.20
CA PRO A 35 -36.70 -18.88 8.40
C PRO A 35 -36.71 -19.81 9.62
N VAL A 36 -37.33 -19.36 10.71
CA VAL A 36 -38.01 -20.24 11.65
C VAL A 36 -39.04 -21.00 10.81
N ASP A 37 -38.71 -22.26 10.54
CA ASP A 37 -39.51 -23.30 9.89
C ASP A 37 -40.66 -22.78 9.00
N ARG A 38 -40.39 -22.68 7.69
CA ARG A 38 -41.29 -22.13 6.65
C ARG A 38 -42.61 -22.92 6.46
N ALA A 39 -42.91 -23.87 7.33
CA ALA A 39 -44.08 -24.74 7.28
C ALA A 39 -45.32 -24.18 7.98
N GLN A 40 -45.28 -23.04 8.70
CA GLN A 40 -46.42 -22.67 9.55
C GLN A 40 -46.94 -21.22 9.51
N ALA A 41 -46.37 -20.27 8.78
CA ALA A 41 -46.97 -18.93 8.65
C ALA A 41 -46.60 -18.19 7.36
N PRO A 42 -47.51 -17.40 6.77
CA PRO A 42 -47.13 -16.43 5.75
C PRO A 42 -46.13 -15.44 6.36
N ALA A 43 -45.01 -15.20 5.65
CA ALA A 43 -44.00 -14.24 6.08
C ALA A 43 -44.65 -12.86 6.27
N ASP A 44 -44.51 -12.31 7.47
CA ASP A 44 -44.99 -10.98 7.82
C ASP A 44 -44.30 -9.92 6.91
N PRO A 45 -45.04 -9.01 6.26
CA PRO A 45 -44.46 -7.99 5.37
C PRO A 45 -43.35 -7.16 6.02
N GLU A 46 -43.41 -6.92 7.34
CA GLU A 46 -42.36 -6.20 8.06
C GLU A 46 -41.04 -6.99 8.08
N THR A 47 -41.11 -8.31 8.24
CA THR A 47 -39.96 -9.21 8.17
C THR A 47 -39.37 -9.27 6.76
N ALA A 48 -40.21 -9.23 5.73
CA ALA A 48 -39.76 -9.19 4.33
C ALA A 48 -39.01 -7.88 4.01
N ASP A 49 -39.50 -6.75 4.52
CA ASP A 49 -38.83 -5.44 4.35
C ASP A 49 -37.51 -5.37 5.13
N MET A 50 -37.44 -5.90 6.35
CA MET A 50 -36.18 -5.99 7.11
C MET A 50 -35.13 -6.84 6.39
N LEU A 51 -35.53 -7.99 5.82
CA LEU A 51 -34.62 -8.85 5.04
C LEU A 51 -34.12 -8.13 3.77
N ARG A 52 -34.98 -7.37 3.10
CA ARG A 52 -34.59 -6.55 1.93
C ARG A 52 -33.55 -5.50 2.33
N GLN A 53 -33.77 -4.79 3.44
CA GLN A 53 -32.83 -3.78 3.93
C GLN A 53 -31.47 -4.39 4.29
N ILE A 54 -31.47 -5.55 4.96
CA ILE A 54 -30.25 -6.31 5.29
C ILE A 54 -29.48 -6.71 4.02
N ASP A 55 -30.18 -7.18 2.99
CA ASP A 55 -29.55 -7.55 1.71
C ASP A 55 -28.97 -6.32 0.96
N GLU A 56 -29.63 -5.16 1.03
CA GLU A 56 -29.15 -3.90 0.46
C GLU A 56 -27.89 -3.40 1.19
N GLU A 57 -27.91 -3.41 2.53
CA GLU A 57 -26.77 -3.02 3.36
C GLU A 57 -25.57 -3.95 3.12
N HIS A 58 -25.80 -5.26 3.05
CA HIS A 58 -24.76 -6.25 2.73
C HIS A 58 -24.11 -5.99 1.36
N LYS A 59 -24.91 -5.68 0.33
CA LYS A 59 -24.39 -5.31 -1.00
C LYS A 59 -23.55 -4.04 -0.95
N ALA A 60 -24.02 -3.01 -0.25
CA ALA A 60 -23.30 -1.75 -0.12
C ALA A 60 -21.93 -1.95 0.56
N LEU A 61 -21.89 -2.71 1.66
CA LEU A 61 -20.64 -3.03 2.35
C LEU A 61 -19.68 -3.84 1.46
N TYR A 62 -20.19 -4.78 0.66
CA TYR A 62 -19.34 -5.56 -0.25
C TYR A 62 -18.72 -4.67 -1.35
N ILE A 63 -19.49 -3.74 -1.91
CA ILE A 63 -18.98 -2.75 -2.87
C ILE A 63 -17.92 -1.87 -2.21
N TRP A 64 -18.19 -1.38 -1.00
CA TRP A 64 -17.26 -0.57 -0.22
C TRP A 64 -15.95 -1.31 0.06
N ARG A 65 -16.05 -2.59 0.47
CA ARG A 65 -14.91 -3.46 0.72
C ARG A 65 -14.03 -3.63 -0.53
N ARG A 66 -14.66 -3.79 -1.70
CA ARG A 66 -13.96 -3.89 -2.98
C ARG A 66 -13.23 -2.60 -3.32
N LEU A 67 -13.88 -1.46 -3.15
CA LEU A 67 -13.28 -0.15 -3.40
C LEU A 67 -12.07 0.11 -2.49
N LEU A 68 -12.15 -0.27 -1.22
CA LEU A 68 -11.03 -0.17 -0.29
C LEU A 68 -9.82 -1.03 -0.73
N ASN A 69 -10.06 -2.23 -1.26
CA ASN A 69 -8.99 -3.05 -1.84
C ASN A 69 -8.36 -2.41 -3.07
N GLU A 70 -9.17 -1.88 -3.98
CA GLU A 70 -8.68 -1.16 -5.18
C GLU A 70 -7.83 0.05 -4.79
N LEU A 71 -8.27 0.80 -3.76
CA LEU A 71 -7.52 1.93 -3.21
C LEU A 71 -6.19 1.48 -2.59
N LEU A 72 -6.19 0.39 -1.82
CA LEU A 72 -4.97 -0.17 -1.22
C LEU A 72 -3.95 -0.56 -2.28
N MET A 73 -4.37 -1.25 -3.35
CA MET A 73 -3.50 -1.61 -4.47
C MET A 73 -2.87 -0.39 -5.13
N LYS A 74 -3.66 0.66 -5.39
CA LYS A 74 -3.15 1.91 -5.98
C LYS A 74 -2.12 2.61 -5.08
N VAL A 75 -2.34 2.62 -3.77
CA VAL A 75 -1.38 3.19 -2.82
C VAL A 75 -0.06 2.40 -2.85
N GLN A 76 -0.12 1.07 -2.89
CA GLN A 76 1.06 0.21 -2.97
C GLN A 76 1.80 0.38 -4.30
N GLU A 77 1.10 0.40 -5.43
CA GLU A 77 1.67 0.63 -6.76
C GLU A 77 2.40 1.98 -6.84
N SER A 78 1.76 3.05 -6.34
CA SER A 78 2.39 4.39 -6.30
C SER A 78 3.66 4.42 -5.43
N THR A 79 3.74 3.57 -4.42
CA THR A 79 4.93 3.45 -3.57
C THR A 79 6.07 2.77 -4.32
N ILE A 80 5.78 1.70 -5.06
CA ILE A 80 6.77 0.96 -5.85
C ILE A 80 7.33 1.83 -6.97
N GLY A 81 6.47 2.54 -7.71
CA GLY A 81 6.89 3.45 -8.79
C GLY A 81 7.83 4.56 -8.29
N ASN A 82 7.52 5.16 -7.14
CA ASN A 82 8.37 6.19 -6.54
C ASN A 82 9.73 5.65 -6.04
N VAL A 83 9.81 4.39 -5.61
CA VAL A 83 11.08 3.77 -5.21
C VAL A 83 11.95 3.47 -6.44
N MET A 84 11.35 2.96 -7.52
CA MET A 84 12.05 2.69 -8.78
C MET A 84 12.63 3.98 -9.38
N ALA A 85 11.83 5.04 -9.48
CA ALA A 85 12.28 6.35 -10.01
C ALA A 85 13.39 6.99 -9.16
N ARG A 86 13.39 6.77 -7.83
CA ARG A 86 14.49 7.22 -6.96
C ARG A 86 15.78 6.45 -7.20
N ASN A 87 15.71 5.18 -7.61
CA ASN A 87 16.89 4.35 -7.79
C ASN A 87 17.66 4.73 -9.06
N GLU A 88 16.96 5.15 -10.12
CA GLU A 88 17.57 5.67 -11.35
C GLU A 88 18.29 7.00 -11.14
N ASN A 89 17.79 7.85 -10.23
CA ASN A 89 18.40 9.16 -9.91
C ASN A 89 19.60 9.10 -8.95
N ASN A 90 19.99 7.91 -8.45
CA ASN A 90 21.15 7.75 -7.56
C ASN A 90 22.46 7.52 -8.33
N SER A 91 22.49 7.75 -9.64
CA SER A 91 23.72 7.68 -10.42
C SER A 91 24.64 8.86 -10.08
N THR A 92 25.65 8.60 -9.26
CA THR A 92 26.71 9.58 -9.00
C THR A 92 27.67 9.59 -10.19
N ARG A 93 27.53 10.59 -11.06
CA ARG A 93 28.47 10.79 -12.17
C ARG A 93 29.67 11.60 -11.70
N VAL A 94 30.82 10.96 -11.59
CA VAL A 94 32.10 11.61 -11.32
C VAL A 94 32.85 11.79 -12.63
N THR A 95 33.28 13.01 -12.94
CA THR A 95 34.15 13.31 -14.08
C THR A 95 35.56 13.60 -13.59
N PHE A 96 36.53 12.87 -14.13
CA PHE A 96 37.95 13.10 -13.89
C PHE A 96 38.46 14.23 -14.80
N GLY A 97 39.20 15.19 -14.24
CA GLY A 97 39.94 16.20 -15.01
C GLY A 97 41.15 15.62 -15.78
N ASN A 98 41.95 16.49 -16.39
CA ASN A 98 42.95 16.12 -17.40
C ASN A 98 44.27 15.58 -16.81
N GLN A 99 44.38 15.45 -15.49
CA GLN A 99 45.61 15.12 -14.76
C GLN A 99 45.39 13.95 -13.79
N ASN A 100 44.55 12.98 -14.14
CA ASN A 100 44.33 11.80 -13.33
C ASN A 100 45.24 10.66 -13.79
N SER A 101 45.99 10.07 -12.86
CA SER A 101 46.74 8.83 -13.05
C SER A 101 46.12 7.75 -12.16
N GLY A 102 45.82 6.59 -12.72
CA GLY A 102 45.24 5.49 -11.94
C GLY A 102 44.59 4.40 -12.81
N LEU A 103 44.08 3.36 -12.15
CA LEU A 103 43.37 2.26 -12.80
C LEU A 103 41.90 2.65 -13.01
N GLN A 104 41.46 2.68 -14.27
CA GLN A 104 40.06 2.87 -14.61
C GLN A 104 39.35 1.51 -14.74
N ILE A 105 38.32 1.30 -13.93
CA ILE A 105 37.43 0.16 -14.06
C ILE A 105 36.15 0.66 -14.74
N GLY A 106 35.75 0.03 -15.84
CA GLY A 106 34.60 0.45 -16.65
C GLY A 106 33.26 0.21 -15.95
N VAL A 107 32.75 -1.02 -16.01
CA VAL A 107 31.50 -1.43 -15.35
C VAL A 107 31.83 -2.47 -14.30
N SER A 108 31.54 -2.17 -13.04
CA SER A 108 31.57 -3.13 -11.92
C SER A 108 30.14 -3.47 -11.50
N ASN A 109 29.80 -4.75 -11.49
CA ASN A 109 28.52 -5.24 -10.94
C ASN A 109 28.65 -5.65 -9.46
N SER A 110 29.83 -5.52 -8.86
CA SER A 110 30.11 -5.86 -7.46
C SER A 110 30.26 -4.61 -6.59
N PRO A 111 29.93 -4.68 -5.29
CA PRO A 111 30.15 -3.56 -4.36
C PRO A 111 31.63 -3.14 -4.32
N ILE A 112 31.89 -1.85 -4.52
CA ILE A 112 33.24 -1.27 -4.35
C ILE A 112 33.34 -0.72 -2.93
N THR A 113 34.27 -1.24 -2.13
CA THR A 113 34.53 -0.81 -0.74
C THR A 113 35.98 -0.34 -0.58
N GLY A 114 36.27 0.44 0.46
CA GLY A 114 37.65 0.84 0.79
C GLY A 114 38.20 2.05 0.02
N ILE A 115 37.36 2.89 -0.57
CA ILE A 115 37.79 4.13 -1.22
C ILE A 115 38.22 5.15 -0.15
N SER A 116 39.47 5.61 -0.22
CA SER A 116 40.00 6.72 0.59
C SER A 116 40.40 7.87 -0.34
N PHE A 117 39.86 9.06 -0.10
CA PHE A 117 40.24 10.26 -0.83
C PHE A 117 41.32 11.01 -0.03
N GLY A 118 42.50 11.19 -0.62
CA GLY A 118 43.55 12.02 -0.02
C GLY A 118 43.10 13.49 0.05
N SER A 119 43.24 14.12 1.22
CA SER A 119 43.07 15.57 1.35
C SER A 119 44.25 16.30 0.69
N SER A 120 43.99 17.25 -0.20
CA SER A 120 45.08 18.07 -0.75
C SER A 120 45.65 18.98 0.34
N GLU A 121 46.89 18.75 0.76
CA GLU A 121 47.66 19.74 1.49
C GLU A 121 47.93 20.94 0.57
N ARG A 122 47.33 22.09 0.86
CA ARG A 122 47.73 23.36 0.24
C ARG A 122 49.07 23.77 0.86
N LEU A 123 50.17 23.42 0.21
CA LEU A 123 51.46 24.05 0.48
C LEU A 123 51.37 25.51 0.02
N ASN A 124 51.23 26.43 0.98
CA ASN A 124 51.47 27.85 0.74
C ASN A 124 52.98 28.03 0.46
N ALA A 125 53.32 28.22 -0.82
CA ALA A 125 54.62 28.73 -1.20
C ALA A 125 54.58 30.27 -1.11
N ARG A 126 55.29 30.77 -0.08
CA ARG A 126 55.86 32.12 0.15
C ARG A 126 55.17 33.34 -0.45
#